data_AF-A0A183BJR9-F1
#
_entry.id   AF-A0A183BJR9-F1
#
_cell.length_a   1.000
_cell.length_b   1.000
_cell.length_c   1.000
_cell.angle_alpha   90.00
_cell.angle_beta   90.00
_cell.angle_gamma   90.00
#
_symmetry.space_group_name_H-M   'P 1'
#
loop_
_entity.id
_entity.type
_entity.pdbx_description
1 polymer ?
#
loop_
_entity_poly.entity_id
_entity_poly.type
_entity_poly.pdbx_seq_one_letter_code
_entity_poly.pdbx_strand_id
1 'polypeptide(L)'
;MWAAKHLEKSNLRLVNSGSHSLYAELEGSDLDLVCFLPNNINVYKFYGSDGDSLVSMLKNLLDEKKINWISGKVKLIQIEHKDMNIDLSLVPIPGHYLVQKNHCLESDEIVKETKFESAIYSLAGLRTAKYLFLNVPNQPMFSSLLKAVKIWARNRLIYSGIFGYLNGVALSVMAAKICIVYPNAPITYLFQQFFMVYSKWDWLHVPVLLEELSPSSLNKLTQLPNN
;
A
#
# COMPACT_ATOMS: atom_id res chain seq x y z
N MET A 1 -21.68 -8.68 18.88
CA MET A 1 -20.88 -7.91 19.87
C MET A 1 -19.47 -8.45 20.15
N TRP A 2 -19.00 -9.55 19.52
CA TRP A 2 -17.62 -10.05 19.74
C TRP A 2 -16.54 -9.07 19.24
N ALA A 3 -16.62 -8.61 17.99
CA ALA A 3 -15.59 -7.73 17.43
C ALA A 3 -15.50 -6.39 18.19
N ALA A 4 -16.62 -5.75 18.54
CA ALA A 4 -16.67 -4.54 19.36
C ALA A 4 -15.87 -4.67 20.67
N LYS A 5 -16.15 -5.74 21.42
CA LYS A 5 -15.52 -5.99 22.73
C LYS A 5 -14.01 -6.23 22.62
N HIS A 6 -13.55 -6.82 21.51
CA HIS A 6 -12.12 -7.06 21.28
C HIS A 6 -11.41 -5.79 20.77
N LEU A 7 -12.07 -4.96 19.97
CA LEU A 7 -11.52 -3.69 19.49
C LEU A 7 -11.38 -2.67 20.63
N GLU A 8 -12.41 -2.50 21.47
CA GLU A 8 -12.39 -1.53 22.59
C GLU A 8 -11.27 -1.76 23.60
N LYS A 9 -10.84 -3.02 23.77
CA LYS A 9 -9.82 -3.41 24.74
C LYS A 9 -8.43 -3.57 24.15
N SER A 10 -8.27 -3.31 22.85
CA SER A 10 -7.03 -3.54 22.14
C SER A 10 -6.36 -2.24 21.74
N ASN A 11 -5.03 -2.20 21.85
CA ASN A 11 -4.25 -1.15 21.19
C ASN A 11 -4.28 -1.41 19.69
N LEU A 12 -4.85 -0.50 18.92
CA LEU A 12 -4.96 -0.57 17.47
C LEU A 12 -4.23 0.62 16.85
N ARG A 13 -3.73 0.43 15.63
CA ARG A 13 -3.13 1.54 14.86
C ARG A 13 -3.66 1.53 13.45
N LEU A 14 -4.25 2.64 13.04
CA LEU A 14 -4.74 2.84 11.69
C LEU A 14 -3.77 3.73 10.93
N VAL A 15 -3.33 3.29 9.76
CA VAL A 15 -2.31 3.97 8.96
C VAL A 15 -2.77 4.05 7.50
N ASN A 16 -2.56 5.21 6.88
CA ASN A 16 -2.82 5.39 5.45
C ASN A 16 -1.79 4.64 4.61
N SER A 17 -2.24 4.09 3.49
CA SER A 17 -1.40 3.44 2.49
C SER A 17 -1.70 3.99 1.09
N GLY A 18 -1.13 3.34 0.07
CA GLY A 18 -1.46 3.58 -1.33
C GLY A 18 -1.20 5.00 -1.80
N SER A 19 -2.14 5.56 -2.57
CA SER A 19 -1.90 6.86 -3.23
C SER A 19 -1.91 8.05 -2.28
N HIS A 20 -2.68 7.98 -1.19
CA HIS A 20 -2.73 9.01 -0.16
C HIS A 20 -1.44 9.09 0.67
N SER A 21 -0.77 7.96 0.96
CA SER A 21 0.52 8.00 1.67
C SER A 21 1.66 8.57 0.81
N LEU A 22 1.46 8.64 -0.50
CA LEU A 22 2.37 9.27 -1.46
C LEU A 22 1.98 10.71 -1.81
N TYR A 23 0.93 11.28 -1.21
CA TYR A 23 0.34 12.58 -1.59
C TYR A 23 0.04 12.69 -3.09
N ALA A 24 -0.31 11.55 -3.69
CA ALA A 24 -0.48 11.35 -5.13
C ALA A 24 -1.90 10.87 -5.49
N GLU A 25 -2.86 11.02 -4.60
CA GLU A 25 -4.29 10.80 -4.84
C GLU A 25 -4.81 11.69 -5.99
N LEU A 26 -5.78 11.17 -6.75
CA LEU A 26 -6.49 11.91 -7.78
C LEU A 26 -7.96 11.98 -7.40
N GLU A 27 -8.75 12.78 -8.12
CA GLU A 27 -10.21 12.74 -7.96
C GLU A 27 -10.72 11.30 -8.20
N GLY A 28 -11.62 10.86 -7.32
CA GLY A 28 -12.13 9.49 -7.26
C GLY A 28 -11.15 8.44 -6.75
N SER A 29 -10.00 8.82 -6.19
CA SER A 29 -9.12 7.89 -5.47
C SER A 29 -9.81 7.29 -4.25
N ASP A 30 -9.55 6.02 -4.02
CA ASP A 30 -9.83 5.28 -2.80
C ASP A 30 -8.88 5.66 -1.67
N LEU A 31 -9.35 5.49 -0.43
CA LEU A 31 -8.56 5.62 0.78
C LEU A 31 -8.14 4.24 1.27
N ASP A 32 -6.89 3.86 1.01
CA ASP A 32 -6.30 2.64 1.54
C ASP A 32 -5.92 2.79 3.02
N LEU A 33 -6.51 1.97 3.87
CA LEU A 33 -6.23 1.92 5.30
C LEU A 33 -5.68 0.55 5.73
N VAL A 34 -4.62 0.58 6.52
CA VAL A 34 -4.06 -0.60 7.18
C VAL A 34 -4.32 -0.48 8.68
N CYS A 35 -5.13 -1.39 9.21
CA CYS A 35 -5.39 -1.50 10.64
C CYS A 35 -4.50 -2.58 11.23
N PHE A 36 -3.54 -2.17 12.04
CA PHE A 36 -2.71 -3.05 12.83
C PHE A 36 -3.41 -3.39 14.15
N LEU A 37 -3.46 -4.69 14.45
CA LEU A 37 -4.14 -5.22 15.61
C LEU A 37 -3.33 -6.34 16.28
N PRO A 38 -3.56 -6.63 17.57
CA PRO A 38 -2.87 -7.72 18.24
C PRO A 38 -3.09 -9.09 17.57
N ASN A 39 -2.02 -9.87 17.41
CA ASN A 39 -2.06 -11.17 16.74
C ASN A 39 -2.78 -12.29 17.52
N ASN A 40 -3.16 -12.06 18.79
CA ASN A 40 -4.06 -12.94 19.53
C ASN A 40 -5.53 -12.80 19.06
N ILE A 41 -5.83 -11.81 18.21
CA ILE A 41 -7.13 -11.63 17.59
C ILE A 41 -7.23 -12.48 16.33
N ASN A 42 -8.27 -13.30 16.24
CA ASN A 42 -8.57 -14.06 15.04
C ASN A 42 -9.20 -13.14 13.96
N VAL A 43 -8.36 -12.65 13.04
CA VAL A 43 -8.79 -11.79 11.90
C VAL A 43 -9.81 -12.45 10.98
N TYR A 44 -9.88 -13.78 10.90
CA TYR A 44 -10.91 -14.46 10.11
C TYR A 44 -12.31 -14.25 10.66
N LYS A 45 -12.45 -13.96 11.96
CA LYS A 45 -13.73 -13.58 12.57
C LYS A 45 -14.09 -12.10 12.32
N PHE A 46 -13.14 -11.30 11.85
CA PHE A 46 -13.40 -9.90 11.47
C PHE A 46 -13.96 -9.81 10.06
N TYR A 47 -13.46 -10.66 9.16
CA TYR A 47 -14.00 -10.86 7.82
C TYR A 47 -15.21 -11.81 7.85
N GLY A 48 -16.10 -11.73 6.86
CA GLY A 48 -17.25 -12.64 6.74
C GLY A 48 -18.60 -12.00 7.07
N SER A 49 -19.63 -12.83 7.25
CA SER A 49 -21.02 -12.41 7.45
C SER A 49 -21.62 -12.88 8.78
N ASP A 50 -20.83 -13.51 9.65
CA ASP A 50 -21.29 -13.90 10.99
C ASP A 50 -21.71 -12.63 11.75
N GLY A 51 -22.82 -12.67 12.48
CA GLY A 51 -23.41 -11.49 13.15
C GLY A 51 -22.50 -10.80 14.17
N ASP A 52 -21.37 -11.43 14.51
CA ASP A 52 -20.35 -10.96 15.44
C ASP A 52 -19.09 -10.37 14.78
N SER A 53 -19.01 -10.41 13.44
CA SER A 53 -17.86 -9.92 12.66
C SER A 53 -17.82 -8.39 12.55
N LEU A 54 -16.65 -7.85 12.19
CA LEU A 54 -16.50 -6.41 11.93
C LEU A 54 -17.32 -5.99 10.72
N VAL A 55 -17.37 -6.81 9.67
CA VAL A 55 -18.21 -6.56 8.48
C VAL A 55 -19.68 -6.43 8.88
N SER A 56 -20.22 -7.39 9.64
CA SER A 56 -21.63 -7.34 10.10
C SER A 56 -21.89 -6.14 11.01
N MET A 57 -20.94 -5.80 11.88
CA MET A 57 -21.06 -4.59 12.70
C MET A 57 -21.08 -3.31 11.85
N LEU A 58 -20.20 -3.20 10.86
CA LEU A 58 -20.17 -2.04 9.96
C LEU A 58 -21.44 -1.97 9.11
N LYS A 59 -21.97 -3.10 8.64
CA LYS A 59 -23.27 -3.17 7.93
C LYS A 59 -24.44 -2.70 8.78
N ASN A 60 -24.41 -2.95 10.09
CA ASN A 60 -25.46 -2.51 11.02
C ASN A 60 -25.31 -1.03 11.41
N LEU A 61 -24.08 -0.51 11.50
CA LEU A 61 -23.80 0.89 11.85
C LEU A 61 -23.96 1.83 10.65
N LEU A 62 -23.68 1.33 9.46
CA LEU A 62 -23.81 2.02 8.19
C LEU A 62 -24.96 1.37 7.39
N ASP A 63 -24.97 1.53 6.07
CA ASP A 63 -25.88 0.85 5.17
C ASP A 63 -25.20 -0.43 4.67
N GLU A 64 -25.91 -1.56 4.71
CA GLU A 64 -25.39 -2.85 4.25
C GLU A 64 -24.84 -2.79 2.82
N LYS A 65 -25.50 -2.03 1.93
CA LYS A 65 -25.08 -1.89 0.52
C LYS A 65 -23.73 -1.19 0.36
N LYS A 66 -23.28 -0.47 1.40
CA LYS A 66 -22.03 0.28 1.42
C LYS A 66 -20.85 -0.53 1.93
N ILE A 67 -21.06 -1.77 2.37
CA ILE A 67 -20.00 -2.60 2.97
C ILE A 67 -19.84 -3.90 2.20
N ASN A 68 -18.68 -4.05 1.57
CA ASN A 68 -18.31 -5.27 0.86
C ASN A 68 -17.08 -5.92 1.49
N TRP A 69 -17.07 -7.25 1.51
CA TRP A 69 -15.90 -8.03 1.92
C TRP A 69 -15.27 -8.67 0.68
N ILE A 70 -13.98 -8.40 0.49
CA ILE A 70 -13.18 -8.96 -0.60
C ILE A 70 -12.32 -10.10 -0.08
N SER A 71 -12.44 -11.27 -0.70
CA SER A 71 -11.74 -12.50 -0.29
C SER A 71 -10.50 -12.82 -1.14
N GLY A 72 -9.98 -11.83 -1.90
CA GLY A 72 -8.80 -11.98 -2.76
C GLY A 72 -7.48 -12.18 -2.01
N LYS A 73 -6.34 -12.02 -2.72
CA LYS A 73 -4.98 -12.13 -2.13
C LYS A 73 -4.80 -11.18 -0.95
N VAL A 74 -5.26 -9.94 -1.12
CA VAL A 74 -5.47 -9.01 -0.03
C VAL A 74 -6.94 -9.10 0.37
N LYS A 75 -7.20 -9.52 1.61
CA LYS A 75 -8.53 -9.47 2.21
C LYS A 75 -8.80 -8.04 2.66
N LEU A 76 -9.93 -7.50 2.23
CA LEU A 76 -10.31 -6.10 2.44
C LEU A 76 -11.77 -6.02 2.91
N ILE A 77 -12.05 -5.03 3.75
CA ILE A 77 -13.41 -4.52 3.97
C ILE A 77 -13.49 -3.20 3.19
N GLN A 78 -14.28 -3.19 2.12
CA GLN A 78 -14.55 -1.98 1.34
C GLN A 78 -15.76 -1.27 1.93
N ILE A 79 -15.59 0.02 2.18
CA ILE A 79 -16.59 0.88 2.81
C ILE A 79 -16.84 2.07 1.88
N GLU A 80 -18.05 2.17 1.36
CA GLU A 80 -18.51 3.36 0.67
C GLU A 80 -19.00 4.38 1.72
N HIS A 81 -18.33 5.52 1.80
CA HIS A 81 -18.72 6.60 2.70
C HIS A 81 -18.69 7.95 1.98
N LYS A 82 -19.88 8.51 1.72
CA LYS A 82 -20.06 9.69 0.86
C LYS A 82 -19.49 9.39 -0.53
N ASP A 83 -18.68 10.29 -1.10
CA ASP A 83 -18.09 10.14 -2.43
C ASP A 83 -16.71 9.45 -2.39
N MET A 84 -16.41 8.70 -1.33
CA MET A 84 -15.11 8.04 -1.13
C MET A 84 -15.28 6.55 -0.82
N ASN A 85 -14.49 5.74 -1.53
CA ASN A 85 -14.32 4.32 -1.22
C ASN A 85 -13.13 4.16 -0.27
N ILE A 86 -13.32 3.40 0.80
CA ILE A 86 -12.28 3.13 1.80
C ILE A 86 -11.99 1.63 1.78
N ASP A 87 -10.74 1.27 1.51
CA ASP A 87 -10.27 -0.11 1.49
C ASP A 87 -9.52 -0.39 2.80
N LEU A 88 -10.16 -1.12 3.71
CA LEU A 88 -9.61 -1.45 5.03
C LEU A 88 -9.03 -2.86 5.04
N SER A 89 -7.72 -2.95 5.22
CA SER A 89 -6.99 -4.20 5.48
C SER A 89 -6.65 -4.37 6.97
N LEU A 90 -6.62 -5.62 7.43
CA LEU A 90 -6.28 -5.98 8.81
C LEU A 90 -4.94 -6.72 8.86
N VAL A 91 -4.02 -6.23 9.68
CA VAL A 91 -2.66 -6.76 9.85
C VAL A 91 -2.44 -7.16 11.32
N PRO A 92 -2.57 -8.46 11.66
CA PRO A 92 -2.32 -8.94 13.01
C PRO A 92 -0.80 -8.96 13.29
N ILE A 93 -0.37 -8.24 14.32
CA ILE A 93 1.04 -8.14 14.73
C ILE A 93 1.21 -8.38 16.25
N PRO A 94 2.40 -8.76 16.72
CA PRO A 94 2.69 -8.84 18.14
C PRO A 94 2.35 -7.53 18.89
N GLY A 95 1.67 -7.65 20.03
CA GLY A 95 1.12 -6.49 20.74
C GLY A 95 2.14 -5.43 21.15
N HIS A 96 3.41 -5.81 21.37
CA HIS A 96 4.46 -4.87 21.78
C HIS A 96 4.75 -3.79 20.71
N TYR A 97 4.54 -4.10 19.43
CA TYR A 97 4.66 -3.14 18.33
C TYR A 97 3.56 -2.06 18.33
N LEU A 98 2.43 -2.34 18.98
CA LEU A 98 1.27 -1.44 19.03
C LEU A 98 1.33 -0.45 20.19
N VAL A 99 2.06 -0.80 21.26
CA VAL A 99 2.19 0.02 22.48
C VAL A 99 3.16 1.19 22.24
N GLN A 100 4.24 0.96 21.51
CA GLN A 100 5.28 1.97 21.30
C GLN A 100 4.88 2.93 20.20
N LYS A 101 4.70 4.22 20.54
CA LYS A 101 4.24 5.21 19.56
C LYS A 101 5.18 5.36 18.36
N ASN A 102 6.47 5.17 18.59
CA ASN A 102 7.53 5.38 17.60
C ASN A 102 7.95 4.09 16.86
N HIS A 103 7.24 2.98 17.04
CA HIS A 103 7.62 1.76 16.35
C HIS A 103 7.37 1.88 14.84
N CYS A 104 8.37 1.46 14.06
CA CYS A 104 8.34 1.39 12.60
C CYS A 104 7.47 0.20 12.17
N LEU A 105 6.22 0.44 11.79
CA LEU A 105 5.27 -0.62 11.43
C LEU A 105 5.56 -1.27 10.06
N GLU A 106 6.52 -0.73 9.35
CA GLU A 106 7.05 -1.16 8.05
C GLU A 106 8.31 -2.03 8.19
N SER A 107 8.69 -2.41 9.42
CA SER A 107 9.91 -3.20 9.68
C SER A 107 9.85 -4.62 9.11
N ASP A 108 11.02 -5.19 8.83
CA ASP A 108 11.14 -6.56 8.35
C ASP A 108 10.77 -7.60 9.41
N GLU A 109 10.97 -7.29 10.68
CA GLU A 109 10.63 -8.14 11.82
C GLU A 109 9.12 -8.41 11.85
N ILE A 110 8.30 -7.39 11.62
CA ILE A 110 6.84 -7.54 11.55
C ILE A 110 6.45 -8.51 10.43
N VAL A 111 7.09 -8.43 9.26
CA VAL A 111 6.82 -9.37 8.17
C VAL A 111 7.22 -10.80 8.53
N LYS A 112 8.37 -11.01 9.18
CA LYS A 112 8.83 -12.33 9.63
C LYS A 112 7.88 -13.00 10.62
N GLU A 113 7.27 -12.21 11.48
CA GLU A 113 6.35 -12.71 12.52
C GLU A 113 4.90 -12.84 12.03
N THR A 114 4.59 -12.30 10.86
CA THR A 114 3.25 -12.35 10.26
C THR A 114 2.96 -13.75 9.70
N LYS A 115 2.01 -14.45 10.32
CA LYS A 115 1.54 -15.77 9.85
C LYS A 115 0.35 -15.70 8.90
N PHE A 116 -0.27 -14.53 8.77
CA PHE A 116 -1.45 -14.33 7.94
C PHE A 116 -1.03 -13.82 6.56
N GLU A 117 -1.20 -14.63 5.52
CA GLU A 117 -0.68 -14.32 4.17
C GLU A 117 -1.20 -12.99 3.62
N SER A 118 -2.49 -12.69 3.80
CA SER A 118 -3.09 -11.41 3.39
C SER A 118 -2.43 -10.20 4.06
N ALA A 119 -1.90 -10.34 5.26
CA ALA A 119 -1.19 -9.26 5.93
C ALA A 119 0.17 -9.00 5.29
N ILE A 120 0.85 -10.01 4.73
CA ILE A 120 2.11 -9.83 4.00
C ILE A 120 1.89 -8.92 2.79
N TYR A 121 0.81 -9.15 2.02
CA TYR A 121 0.50 -8.29 0.86
C TYR A 121 0.07 -6.87 1.29
N SER A 122 -0.66 -6.73 2.38
CA SER A 122 -1.07 -5.42 2.92
C SER A 122 0.16 -4.61 3.39
N LEU A 123 1.08 -5.29 4.08
CA LEU A 123 2.37 -4.73 4.49
C LEU A 123 3.22 -4.35 3.27
N ALA A 124 3.26 -5.16 2.22
CA ALA A 124 4.02 -4.84 1.02
C ALA A 124 3.59 -3.48 0.42
N GLY A 125 2.29 -3.23 0.28
CA GLY A 125 1.78 -1.94 -0.20
C GLY A 125 2.22 -0.76 0.67
N LEU A 126 2.06 -0.89 1.99
CA LEU A 126 2.47 0.15 2.96
C LEU A 126 3.99 0.40 2.91
N ARG A 127 4.78 -0.67 2.94
CA ARG A 127 6.24 -0.64 2.94
C ARG A 127 6.77 -0.01 1.66
N THR A 128 6.23 -0.40 0.51
CA THR A 128 6.61 0.18 -0.79
C THR A 128 6.31 1.68 -0.83
N ALA A 129 5.11 2.09 -0.41
CA ALA A 129 4.76 3.51 -0.43
C ALA A 129 5.65 4.35 0.50
N LYS A 130 5.88 3.89 1.73
CA LYS A 130 6.79 4.55 2.67
C LYS A 130 8.23 4.60 2.14
N TYR A 131 8.74 3.50 1.61
CA TYR A 131 10.09 3.45 1.05
C TYR A 131 10.24 4.46 -0.08
N LEU A 132 9.31 4.49 -1.04
CA LEU A 132 9.34 5.45 -2.15
C LEU A 132 9.37 6.89 -1.63
N PHE A 133 8.44 7.24 -0.75
CA PHE A 133 8.29 8.60 -0.26
C PHE A 133 9.49 9.07 0.58
N LEU A 134 10.09 8.20 1.40
CA LEU A 134 11.22 8.55 2.24
C LEU A 134 12.56 8.62 1.49
N ASN A 135 12.69 7.89 0.36
CA ASN A 135 13.96 7.79 -0.37
C ASN A 135 14.05 8.70 -1.61
N VAL A 136 12.98 9.42 -1.97
CA VAL A 136 13.08 10.45 -3.01
C VAL A 136 13.71 11.73 -2.46
N PRO A 137 14.59 12.41 -3.22
CA PRO A 137 15.29 13.61 -2.76
C PRO A 137 14.35 14.81 -2.56
N ASN A 138 13.22 14.85 -3.26
CA ASN A 138 12.24 15.92 -3.19
C ASN A 138 10.82 15.34 -3.25
N GLN A 139 10.22 15.13 -2.08
CA GLN A 139 8.87 14.57 -1.90
C GLN A 139 7.76 15.37 -2.63
N PRO A 140 7.69 16.72 -2.53
CA PRO A 140 6.73 17.50 -3.31
C PRO A 140 6.86 17.31 -4.83
N MET A 141 8.09 17.30 -5.36
CA MET A 141 8.32 17.09 -6.80
C MET A 141 7.95 15.68 -7.24
N PHE A 142 8.28 14.67 -6.44
CA PHE A 142 7.85 13.28 -6.68
C PHE A 142 6.33 13.14 -6.71
N SER A 143 5.64 13.71 -5.72
CA SER A 143 4.17 13.67 -5.64
C SER A 143 3.53 14.35 -6.84
N SER A 144 4.07 15.51 -7.24
CA SER A 144 3.61 16.27 -8.41
C SER A 144 3.84 15.51 -9.71
N LEU A 145 5.02 14.91 -9.89
CA LEU A 145 5.34 14.08 -11.06
C LEU A 145 4.42 12.87 -11.13
N LEU A 146 4.24 12.16 -10.01
CA LEU A 146 3.40 10.98 -9.92
C LEU A 146 1.93 11.31 -10.27
N LYS A 147 1.39 12.43 -9.77
CA LYS A 147 0.06 12.93 -10.17
C LYS A 147 -0.02 13.17 -11.68
N ALA A 148 0.95 13.88 -12.26
CA ALA A 148 0.97 14.19 -13.69
C ALA A 148 1.03 12.92 -14.57
N VAL A 149 1.90 11.96 -14.24
CA VAL A 149 2.02 10.71 -15.02
C VAL A 149 0.80 9.80 -14.83
N LYS A 150 0.17 9.77 -13.65
CA LYS A 150 -1.10 9.04 -13.44
C LYS A 150 -2.21 9.62 -14.30
N ILE A 151 -2.36 10.95 -14.35
CA ILE A 151 -3.35 11.63 -15.19
C ILE A 151 -3.09 11.32 -16.67
N TRP A 152 -1.84 11.42 -17.11
CA TRP A 152 -1.45 11.04 -18.47
C TRP A 152 -1.83 9.58 -18.78
N ALA A 153 -1.46 8.63 -17.92
CA ALA A 153 -1.72 7.21 -18.15
C ALA A 153 -3.22 6.90 -18.20
N ARG A 154 -4.04 7.54 -17.35
CA ARG A 154 -5.51 7.45 -17.38
C ARG A 154 -6.05 7.98 -18.71
N ASN A 155 -5.66 9.19 -19.12
CA ASN A 155 -6.13 9.81 -20.36
C ASN A 155 -5.68 9.06 -21.63
N ARG A 156 -4.61 8.27 -21.54
CA ARG A 156 -4.11 7.41 -22.62
C ARG A 156 -4.65 5.97 -22.55
N LEU A 157 -5.53 5.67 -21.58
CA LEU A 157 -6.14 4.35 -21.37
C LEU A 157 -5.11 3.23 -21.12
N ILE A 158 -3.98 3.55 -20.49
CA ILE A 158 -2.88 2.62 -20.16
C ILE A 158 -2.62 2.57 -18.65
N TYR A 159 -3.64 2.88 -17.84
CA TYR A 159 -3.62 2.76 -16.39
C TYR A 159 -4.54 1.61 -15.95
N SER A 160 -4.03 0.37 -15.95
CA SER A 160 -4.74 -0.80 -15.43
C SER A 160 -3.83 -2.02 -15.33
N GLY A 161 -3.59 -2.50 -14.11
CA GLY A 161 -2.85 -3.75 -13.89
C GLY A 161 -3.61 -5.00 -14.35
N ILE A 162 -4.96 -4.96 -14.35
CA ILE A 162 -5.80 -6.10 -14.76
C ILE A 162 -5.62 -6.39 -16.25
N PHE A 163 -5.44 -5.36 -17.07
CA PHE A 163 -5.23 -5.48 -18.51
C PHE A 163 -3.75 -5.56 -18.91
N GLY A 164 -2.84 -5.75 -17.95
CA GLY A 164 -1.39 -5.84 -18.20
C GLY A 164 -0.71 -4.50 -18.49
N TYR A 165 -1.41 -3.37 -18.33
CA TYR A 165 -0.81 -2.04 -18.39
C TYR A 165 -0.21 -1.62 -17.04
N LEU A 166 0.37 -0.41 -17.00
CA LEU A 166 0.95 0.15 -15.80
C LEU A 166 -0.12 0.35 -14.71
N ASN A 167 0.21 -0.05 -13.49
CA ASN A 167 -0.60 0.23 -12.31
C ASN A 167 0.02 1.36 -11.48
N GLY A 168 -0.65 1.75 -10.39
CA GLY A 168 -0.19 2.83 -9.52
C GLY A 168 1.22 2.59 -8.98
N VAL A 169 1.53 1.37 -8.51
CA VAL A 169 2.85 1.03 -7.96
C VAL A 169 3.95 1.12 -9.02
N ALA A 170 3.72 0.59 -10.22
CA ALA A 170 4.68 0.66 -11.31
C ALA A 170 5.00 2.12 -11.69
N LEU A 171 3.97 2.97 -11.84
CA LEU A 171 4.18 4.40 -12.09
C LEU A 171 4.90 5.10 -10.94
N SER A 172 4.63 4.74 -9.69
CA SER A 172 5.33 5.30 -8.53
C SER A 172 6.82 4.95 -8.53
N VAL A 173 7.18 3.71 -8.81
CA VAL A 173 8.59 3.29 -8.93
C VAL A 173 9.28 4.03 -10.07
N MET A 174 8.62 4.12 -11.22
CA MET A 174 9.15 4.84 -12.38
C MET A 174 9.35 6.34 -12.10
N ALA A 175 8.35 7.00 -11.50
CA ALA A 175 8.45 8.40 -11.12
C ALA A 175 9.54 8.66 -10.07
N ALA A 176 9.68 7.77 -9.07
CA ALA A 176 10.71 7.86 -8.05
C ALA A 176 12.11 7.76 -8.66
N LYS A 177 12.33 6.83 -9.60
CA LYS A 177 13.61 6.69 -10.30
C LYS A 177 14.02 7.99 -11.00
N ILE A 178 13.09 8.64 -11.69
CA ILE A 178 13.34 9.93 -12.36
C ILE A 178 13.70 11.01 -11.34
N CYS A 179 12.99 11.09 -10.21
CA CYS A 179 13.30 12.05 -9.16
C CYS A 179 14.67 11.80 -8.51
N ILE A 180 15.09 10.53 -8.35
CA ILE A 180 16.41 10.17 -7.81
C ILE A 180 17.52 10.58 -8.79
N VAL A 181 17.34 10.33 -10.09
CA VAL A 181 18.35 10.67 -11.12
C VAL A 181 18.46 12.19 -11.31
N TYR A 182 17.37 12.93 -11.15
CA TYR A 182 17.32 14.38 -11.34
C TYR A 182 16.83 15.13 -10.07
N PRO A 183 17.60 15.10 -8.97
CA PRO A 183 17.12 15.49 -7.62
C PRO A 183 16.66 16.94 -7.49
N ASN A 184 17.26 17.85 -8.25
CA ASN A 184 17.01 19.29 -8.17
C ASN A 184 16.25 19.84 -9.39
N ALA A 185 15.73 18.96 -10.25
CA ALA A 185 15.09 19.39 -11.49
C ALA A 185 13.67 19.94 -11.25
N PRO A 186 13.23 20.94 -12.02
CA PRO A 186 11.86 21.42 -11.96
C PRO A 186 10.89 20.38 -12.55
N ILE A 187 9.62 20.49 -12.17
CA ILE A 187 8.57 19.53 -12.55
C ILE A 187 8.44 19.33 -14.07
N THR A 188 8.59 20.39 -14.88
CA THR A 188 8.53 20.31 -16.35
C THR A 188 9.64 19.44 -16.91
N TYR A 189 10.85 19.57 -16.37
CA TYR A 189 12.00 18.76 -16.77
C TYR A 189 11.81 17.31 -16.31
N LEU A 190 11.39 17.07 -15.07
CA LEU A 190 11.10 15.73 -14.56
C LEU A 190 10.06 15.00 -15.44
N PHE A 191 8.98 15.70 -15.81
CA PHE A 191 7.94 15.15 -16.68
C PHE A 191 8.46 14.83 -18.08
N GLN A 192 9.29 15.69 -18.67
CA GLN A 192 9.95 15.42 -19.95
C GLN A 192 10.89 14.21 -19.86
N GLN A 193 11.72 14.15 -18.81
CA GLN A 193 12.68 13.06 -18.62
C GLN A 193 11.98 11.73 -18.40
N PHE A 194 10.83 11.70 -17.71
CA PHE A 194 10.04 10.48 -17.59
C PHE A 194 9.79 9.83 -18.96
N PHE A 195 9.31 10.58 -19.95
CA PHE A 195 9.07 10.02 -21.29
C PHE A 195 10.35 9.76 -22.06
N MET A 196 11.34 10.66 -22.00
CA MET A 196 12.59 10.48 -22.73
C MET A 196 13.36 9.23 -22.27
N VAL A 197 13.43 9.00 -20.96
CA VAL A 197 14.09 7.84 -20.37
C VAL A 197 13.32 6.56 -20.72
N TYR A 198 12.01 6.52 -20.45
CA TYR A 198 11.23 5.29 -20.61
C TYR A 198 10.89 4.90 -22.06
N SER A 199 10.94 5.86 -22.99
CA SER A 199 10.85 5.55 -24.43
C SER A 199 12.10 4.90 -25.01
N LYS A 200 13.25 5.07 -24.35
CA LYS A 200 14.55 4.51 -24.75
C LYS A 200 15.06 3.44 -23.77
N TRP A 201 14.24 3.07 -22.79
CA TRP A 201 14.62 2.12 -21.77
C TRP A 201 14.77 0.72 -22.36
N ASP A 202 15.83 0.03 -21.97
CA ASP A 202 16.04 -1.35 -22.36
C ASP A 202 15.18 -2.29 -21.50
N TRP A 203 13.90 -2.40 -21.89
CA TRP A 203 12.90 -3.20 -21.19
C TRP A 203 13.18 -4.70 -21.22
N LEU A 204 14.00 -5.19 -22.14
CA LEU A 204 14.30 -6.61 -22.27
C LEU A 204 15.40 -7.05 -21.31
N HIS A 205 16.35 -6.17 -21.00
CA HIS A 205 17.55 -6.54 -20.24
C HIS A 205 17.71 -5.78 -18.92
N VAL A 206 17.09 -4.61 -18.74
CA VAL A 206 17.35 -3.72 -17.60
C VAL A 206 16.07 -3.46 -16.79
N PRO A 207 15.96 -3.96 -15.55
CA PRO A 207 14.83 -3.62 -14.68
C PRO A 207 14.93 -2.19 -14.15
N VAL A 208 13.78 -1.56 -13.88
CA VAL A 208 13.73 -0.26 -13.20
C VAL A 208 14.00 -0.48 -11.70
N LEU A 209 15.23 -0.22 -11.27
CA LEU A 209 15.67 -0.34 -9.87
C LEU A 209 15.89 1.04 -9.24
N LEU A 210 15.45 1.21 -7.99
CA LEU A 210 15.69 2.43 -7.21
C LEU A 210 17.08 2.43 -6.57
N GLU A 211 17.55 1.25 -6.17
CA GLU A 211 18.86 0.98 -5.60
C GLU A 211 19.45 -0.29 -6.22
N GLU A 212 20.77 -0.46 -6.14
CA GLU A 212 21.40 -1.71 -6.55
C GLU A 212 21.01 -2.86 -5.62
N LEU A 213 20.68 -4.01 -6.21
CA LEU A 213 20.41 -5.23 -5.46
C LEU A 213 21.73 -5.85 -5.00
N SER A 214 22.14 -5.51 -3.79
CA SER A 214 23.22 -6.19 -3.06
C SER A 214 22.71 -7.45 -2.34
N PRO A 215 23.57 -8.44 -2.02
CA PRO A 215 23.19 -9.59 -1.19
C PRO A 215 22.62 -9.21 0.19
N SER A 216 22.93 -8.00 0.68
CA SER A 216 22.39 -7.44 1.92
C SER A 216 21.04 -6.73 1.74
N SER A 217 20.72 -6.23 0.53
CA SER A 217 19.43 -5.59 0.19
C SER A 217 18.43 -6.55 -0.47
N LEU A 218 18.88 -7.70 -0.99
CA LEU A 218 17.98 -8.85 -1.17
C LEU A 218 17.42 -9.21 0.20
N ASN A 219 16.11 -9.04 0.37
CA ASN A 219 15.40 -9.45 1.57
C ASN A 219 15.86 -10.85 1.97
N LYS A 220 16.49 -10.99 3.15
CA LYS A 220 16.85 -12.30 3.73
C LYS A 220 15.64 -13.26 3.86
N LEU A 221 14.43 -12.75 3.66
CA LEU A 221 13.16 -13.47 3.54
C LEU A 221 13.05 -14.37 2.30
N THR A 222 13.80 -14.09 1.22
CA THR A 222 13.81 -14.92 0.00
C THR A 222 14.95 -15.92 -0.02
N GLN A 223 15.82 -15.94 1.00
CA GLN A 223 16.76 -17.02 1.20
C GLN A 223 15.96 -18.24 1.66
N LEU A 224 15.60 -19.09 0.69
CA LEU A 224 15.06 -20.41 0.98
C LEU A 224 16.05 -21.11 1.93
N PRO A 225 15.56 -21.81 2.97
CA PRO A 225 16.45 -22.61 3.80
C PRO A 225 17.24 -23.54 2.87
N ASN A 226 18.57 -23.52 3.00
CA ASN A 226 19.43 -24.50 2.35
C ASN A 226 18.97 -25.88 2.81
N ASN A 227 18.37 -26.65 1.90
CA ASN A 227 18.12 -28.09 2.09
C ASN A 227 19.44 -28.84 2.18
#